data_AF-A0A7L2BLD4-F1
#
_entry.id   AF-A0A7L2BLD4-F1
#
_cell.length_a   1.000
_cell.length_b   1.000
_cell.length_c   1.000
_cell.angle_alpha   90.00
_cell.angle_beta   90.00
_cell.angle_gamma   90.00
#
_symmetry.space_group_name_H-M   'P 1'
#
loop_
_entity.id
_entity.type
_entity.pdbx_description
1 polymer ?
#
loop_
_entity_poly.entity_id
_entity_poly.type
_entity_poly.pdbx_seq_one_letter_code
_entity_poly.pdbx_strand_id
1 'polypeptide(L)'
;QAVDILLQHGAYVNVQDAVFFTPLHIAAYCGHQQVAHLLLKFGADVNASGEVGDRPLHLAAAKGFLNITKLLMEEGSKADVNAQDNEDHVPLHFCSRFGHHEIVKFLLQSSFEVQPHVVNIYGDTPLHLACYSGKFEVVKEIIQLSGTESLAKENIFSETAFHSACTYGKNIELVKFLLDQNVVSINHQGRDGHTGLHCACYHGHIRLVQFLLDNGADMNLVACDPSRSSGEKDEQTCLMWAYEKGHDAIVTLLKHYKRPQDESPCNEYSQPGGDGSYVSVPSPLGKIKSMTKEKADVLLLRAGLPSHFHLQLSEIEFHEIIGSGSFGKVYKGRCRNKIVAIKRYRASSYCSKSEVDMFCREVSILCRLNHPCVIQLVGACLDDPSQFAIVTQYISGGSLFSLLHEQKRILDLQSKLIIAVDVAKGMEYLHNLTQPIIHRDLNSHNILLYEDGHAVVADFGESRFLQSLDEDNMTKQPGNLRWMAPEVFTQCTRYTIKADVFSYALCLWELLTGEIPFAHLKPAAAAADMAYHHIRPPIGYSIPKPISALLMRGWNACPEVR
;
A
#
# COMPACT_ATOMS: atom_id res chain seq x y z
N GLN A 1 7.90 37.68 4.61
CA GLN A 1 9.17 38.41 4.86
C GLN A 1 10.31 37.86 4.02
N ALA A 2 10.79 36.62 4.25
CA ALA A 2 11.87 36.06 3.41
C ALA A 2 11.54 36.07 1.91
N VAL A 3 10.35 35.59 1.53
CA VAL A 3 9.88 35.62 0.12
C VAL A 3 9.84 37.04 -0.44
N ASP A 4 9.41 38.03 0.35
CA ASP A 4 9.33 39.43 -0.07
C ASP A 4 10.71 40.03 -0.35
N ILE A 5 11.67 39.80 0.55
CA ILE A 5 13.06 40.22 0.36
C ILE A 5 13.63 39.59 -0.92
N LEU A 6 13.43 38.28 -1.13
CA LEU A 6 13.93 37.57 -2.30
C LEU A 6 13.36 38.13 -3.61
N LEU A 7 12.04 38.34 -3.66
CA LEU A 7 11.37 38.88 -4.86
C LEU A 7 11.80 40.32 -5.15
N GLN A 8 11.94 41.16 -4.12
CA GLN A 8 12.44 42.54 -4.28
C GLN A 8 13.89 42.60 -4.79
N HIS A 9 14.70 41.56 -4.51
CA HIS A 9 16.08 41.45 -4.99
C HIS A 9 16.22 40.60 -6.28
N GLY A 10 15.12 40.41 -7.02
CA GLY A 10 15.17 39.81 -8.36
C GLY A 10 15.17 38.29 -8.39
N ALA A 11 14.74 37.61 -7.32
CA ALA A 11 14.51 36.17 -7.38
C ALA A 11 13.49 35.83 -8.48
N TYR A 12 13.80 34.78 -9.27
CA TYR A 12 12.95 34.38 -10.39
C TYR A 12 11.66 33.72 -9.89
N VAL A 13 10.53 34.42 -10.03
CA VAL A 13 9.22 34.03 -9.46
C VAL A 13 8.67 32.71 -10.03
N ASN A 14 9.04 32.37 -11.26
CA ASN A 14 8.60 31.17 -11.98
C ASN A 14 9.70 30.09 -12.06
N VAL A 15 10.69 30.12 -11.17
CA VAL A 15 11.68 29.04 -11.09
C VAL A 15 10.99 27.71 -10.83
N GLN A 16 11.44 26.67 -11.51
CA GLN A 16 10.89 25.32 -11.39
C GLN A 16 11.88 24.41 -10.69
N ASP A 17 11.39 23.55 -9.79
CA ASP A 17 12.19 22.49 -9.19
C ASP A 17 12.24 21.23 -10.09
N ALA A 18 12.76 20.11 -9.56
CA ALA A 18 12.92 18.87 -10.31
C ALA A 18 11.61 18.22 -10.79
N VAL A 19 10.46 18.60 -10.21
CA VAL A 19 9.12 18.14 -10.62
C VAL A 19 8.31 19.26 -11.25
N PHE A 20 9.01 20.28 -11.76
CA PHE A 20 8.45 21.45 -12.43
C PHE A 20 7.56 22.35 -11.54
N PHE A 21 7.64 22.20 -10.22
CA PHE A 21 6.87 23.03 -9.30
C PHE A 21 7.48 24.42 -9.19
N THR A 22 6.62 25.43 -9.37
CA THR A 22 6.97 26.83 -9.09
C THR A 22 6.74 27.17 -7.61
N PRO A 23 7.31 28.27 -7.09
CA PRO A 23 6.96 28.77 -5.76
C PRO A 23 5.45 28.90 -5.53
N LEU A 24 4.67 29.20 -6.57
CA LEU A 24 3.21 29.29 -6.48
C LEU A 24 2.54 27.92 -6.27
N HIS A 25 3.06 26.85 -6.88
CA HIS A 25 2.62 25.48 -6.60
C HIS A 25 2.82 25.14 -5.11
N ILE A 26 4.01 25.42 -4.59
CA ILE A 26 4.35 25.16 -3.18
C ILE A 26 3.46 25.99 -2.24
N ALA A 27 3.24 27.26 -2.55
CA ALA A 27 2.37 28.12 -1.73
C ALA A 27 0.92 27.61 -1.71
N ALA A 28 0.40 27.16 -2.86
CA ALA A 28 -0.92 26.56 -2.99
C ALA A 28 -1.02 25.21 -2.26
N TYR A 29 -0.01 24.34 -2.36
CA TYR A 29 0.03 23.05 -1.69
C TYR A 29 0.14 23.15 -0.16
N CYS A 30 0.90 24.13 0.33
CA CYS A 30 1.16 24.33 1.77
C CYS A 30 0.16 25.28 2.46
N GLY A 31 -0.77 25.89 1.71
CA GLY A 31 -1.79 26.77 2.30
C GLY A 31 -1.30 28.17 2.67
N HIS A 32 -0.22 28.65 2.04
CA HIS A 32 0.39 29.93 2.36
C HIS A 32 -0.23 31.08 1.55
N GLN A 33 -1.45 31.49 1.90
CA GLN A 33 -2.21 32.52 1.19
C GLN A 33 -1.45 33.83 0.95
N GLN A 34 -0.79 34.38 1.98
CA GLN A 34 -0.03 35.64 1.84
C GLN A 34 1.17 35.50 0.89
N VAL A 35 1.81 34.33 0.87
CA VAL A 35 2.91 34.03 -0.04
C VAL A 35 2.39 33.92 -1.47
N ALA A 36 1.28 33.19 -1.69
CA ALA A 36 0.63 33.09 -3.00
C ALA A 36 0.24 34.47 -3.55
N HIS A 37 -0.34 35.34 -2.71
CA HIS A 37 -0.72 36.70 -3.10
C HIS A 37 0.50 37.53 -3.52
N LEU A 38 1.59 37.44 -2.76
CA LEU A 38 2.83 38.12 -3.08
C LEU A 38 3.46 37.61 -4.38
N LEU A 39 3.50 36.29 -4.59
CA LEU A 39 4.01 35.68 -5.81
C LEU A 39 3.24 36.15 -7.05
N LEU A 40 1.90 36.16 -6.98
CA LEU A 40 1.04 36.66 -8.07
C LEU A 40 1.31 38.15 -8.36
N LYS A 41 1.48 38.99 -7.32
CA LYS A 41 1.84 40.40 -7.48
C LYS A 41 3.17 40.61 -8.21
N PHE A 42 4.12 39.67 -8.05
CA PHE A 42 5.41 39.69 -8.75
C PHE A 42 5.40 38.93 -10.10
N GLY A 43 4.22 38.59 -10.63
CA GLY A 43 4.07 38.00 -11.97
C GLY A 43 4.26 36.49 -12.02
N ALA A 44 3.97 35.77 -10.92
CA ALA A 44 3.89 34.32 -10.96
C ALA A 44 2.88 33.85 -12.00
N ASP A 45 3.27 32.87 -12.82
CA ASP A 45 2.36 32.24 -13.77
C ASP A 45 1.39 31.32 -13.02
N VAL A 46 0.13 31.75 -12.96
CA VAL A 46 -0.97 31.04 -12.31
C VAL A 46 -1.31 29.70 -12.99
N ASN A 47 -0.91 29.54 -14.26
CA ASN A 47 -1.18 28.39 -15.10
C ASN A 47 0.06 27.53 -15.37
N ALA A 48 1.18 27.81 -14.70
CA ALA A 48 2.37 26.97 -14.79
C ALA A 48 2.01 25.51 -14.48
N SER A 49 2.52 24.60 -15.30
CA SER A 49 2.29 23.16 -15.19
C SER A 49 3.45 22.50 -14.45
N GLY A 50 3.12 21.64 -13.47
CA GLY A 50 4.04 20.67 -12.87
C GLY A 50 4.29 19.46 -13.79
N GLU A 51 5.09 18.50 -13.31
CA GLU A 51 5.48 17.29 -14.05
C GLU A 51 4.28 16.46 -14.52
N VAL A 52 3.24 16.39 -13.69
CA VAL A 52 2.03 15.60 -13.97
C VAL A 52 0.89 16.43 -14.55
N GLY A 53 1.16 17.64 -15.04
CA GLY A 53 0.13 18.52 -15.57
C GLY A 53 -0.64 19.30 -14.50
N ASP A 54 -0.33 19.08 -13.22
CA ASP A 54 -0.98 19.76 -12.12
C ASP A 54 -0.59 21.25 -12.07
N ARG A 55 -1.50 22.07 -11.56
CA ARG A 55 -1.39 23.53 -11.52
C ARG A 55 -1.68 24.01 -10.11
N PRO A 56 -1.32 25.24 -9.73
CA PRO A 56 -1.61 25.77 -8.40
C PRO A 56 -3.08 25.62 -7.98
N LEU A 57 -4.02 25.78 -8.92
CA LEU A 57 -5.45 25.61 -8.66
C LEU A 57 -5.84 24.16 -8.34
N HIS A 58 -5.25 23.17 -9.02
CA HIS A 58 -5.42 21.73 -8.69
C HIS A 58 -5.01 21.45 -7.24
N LEU A 59 -3.84 21.96 -6.84
CA LEU A 59 -3.27 21.73 -5.51
C LEU A 59 -4.11 22.41 -4.41
N ALA A 60 -4.53 23.66 -4.63
CA ALA A 60 -5.39 24.37 -3.70
C ALA A 60 -6.76 23.68 -3.55
N ALA A 61 -7.36 23.22 -4.66
CA ALA A 61 -8.61 22.48 -4.68
C ALA A 61 -8.48 21.12 -3.97
N ALA A 62 -7.39 20.38 -4.17
CA ALA A 62 -7.14 19.09 -3.52
C ALA A 62 -6.95 19.23 -1.99
N LYS A 63 -6.30 20.31 -1.54
CA LYS A 63 -6.01 20.56 -0.12
C LYS A 63 -7.12 21.30 0.63
N GLY A 64 -8.11 21.85 -0.07
CA GLY A 64 -9.25 22.52 0.56
C GLY A 64 -8.99 23.97 0.96
N PHE A 65 -8.02 24.64 0.33
CA PHE A 65 -7.66 26.02 0.68
C PHE A 65 -8.50 27.04 -0.08
N LEU A 66 -9.76 27.23 0.35
CA LEU A 66 -10.74 28.13 -0.28
C LEU A 66 -10.19 29.54 -0.56
N ASN A 67 -9.47 30.15 0.38
CA ASN A 67 -8.95 31.50 0.19
C ASN A 67 -7.87 31.58 -0.91
N ILE A 68 -7.08 30.51 -1.08
CA ILE A 68 -6.12 30.43 -2.19
C ILE A 68 -6.87 30.18 -3.49
N THR A 69 -7.85 29.28 -3.50
CA THR A 69 -8.71 29.08 -4.67
C THR A 69 -9.38 30.37 -5.13
N LYS A 70 -9.93 31.17 -4.21
CA LYS A 70 -10.47 32.50 -4.50
C LYS A 70 -9.40 33.43 -5.10
N LEU A 71 -8.25 33.54 -4.44
CA LEU A 71 -7.14 34.37 -4.92
C LEU A 71 -6.66 34.00 -6.33
N LEU A 72 -6.63 32.71 -6.67
CA LEU A 72 -6.24 32.21 -8.00
C LEU A 72 -7.31 32.48 -9.06
N MET A 73 -8.57 32.63 -8.66
CA MET A 73 -9.75 32.81 -9.52
C MET A 73 -10.27 34.27 -9.57
N GLU A 74 -9.78 35.17 -8.71
CA GLU A 74 -10.18 36.59 -8.64
C GLU A 74 -9.67 37.42 -9.85
N GLU A 75 -10.34 38.55 -10.12
CA GLU A 75 -9.99 39.45 -11.23
C GLU A 75 -8.50 39.87 -11.20
N GLY A 76 -7.77 39.51 -12.26
CA GLY A 76 -6.31 39.71 -12.38
C GLY A 76 -5.51 38.41 -12.41
N SER A 77 -6.05 37.33 -11.83
CA SER A 77 -5.49 35.98 -11.87
C SER A 77 -6.33 35.13 -12.84
N LYS A 78 -5.84 34.88 -14.06
CA LYS A 78 -6.56 34.09 -15.07
C LYS A 78 -6.25 32.59 -14.94
N ALA A 79 -6.46 32.00 -13.76
CA ALA A 79 -6.35 30.55 -13.63
C ALA A 79 -7.36 29.89 -14.56
N ASP A 80 -6.90 28.93 -15.36
CA ASP A 80 -7.79 28.10 -16.16
C ASP A 80 -8.44 27.06 -15.24
N VAL A 81 -9.71 27.30 -14.90
CA VAL A 81 -10.50 26.45 -13.99
C VAL A 81 -10.84 25.09 -14.59
N ASN A 82 -10.73 24.95 -15.90
CA ASN A 82 -10.97 23.71 -16.63
C ASN A 82 -9.65 23.11 -17.15
N ALA A 83 -8.50 23.62 -16.70
CA ALA A 83 -7.21 23.03 -17.05
C ALA A 83 -7.17 21.57 -16.63
N GLN A 84 -6.69 20.73 -17.53
CA GLN A 84 -6.54 19.30 -17.34
C GLN A 84 -5.10 18.97 -16.95
N ASP A 85 -4.93 18.07 -15.97
CA ASP A 85 -3.65 17.41 -15.71
C ASP A 85 -3.40 16.25 -16.70
N ASN A 86 -2.32 15.49 -16.55
CA ASN A 86 -1.96 14.40 -17.48
C ASN A 86 -2.95 13.22 -17.46
N GLU A 87 -3.89 13.20 -16.51
CA GLU A 87 -4.97 12.21 -16.41
C GLU A 87 -6.34 12.86 -16.69
N ASP A 88 -6.36 14.04 -17.33
CA ASP A 88 -7.55 14.83 -17.65
C ASP A 88 -8.36 15.29 -16.42
N HIS A 89 -7.77 15.29 -15.22
CA HIS A 89 -8.44 15.85 -14.06
C HIS A 89 -8.38 17.36 -14.09
N VAL A 90 -9.55 17.99 -14.02
CA VAL A 90 -9.71 19.42 -13.65
C VAL A 90 -9.75 19.64 -12.12
N PRO A 91 -9.54 20.86 -11.60
CA PRO A 91 -9.59 21.17 -10.16
C PRO A 91 -10.87 20.71 -9.45
N LEU A 92 -12.02 20.75 -10.15
CA LEU A 92 -13.30 20.29 -9.62
C LEU A 92 -13.28 18.79 -9.25
N HIS A 93 -12.54 17.94 -9.96
CA HIS A 93 -12.38 16.53 -9.60
C HIS A 93 -11.73 16.37 -8.23
N PHE A 94 -10.67 17.14 -7.97
CA PHE A 94 -9.90 17.05 -6.72
C PHE A 94 -10.71 17.51 -5.52
N CYS A 95 -11.32 18.70 -5.56
CA CYS A 95 -12.14 19.15 -4.43
C CYS A 95 -13.34 18.24 -4.20
N SER A 96 -13.89 17.64 -5.26
CA SER A 96 -14.99 16.68 -5.14
C SER A 96 -14.57 15.37 -4.48
N ARG A 97 -13.43 14.79 -4.90
CA ARG A 97 -12.85 13.57 -4.32
C ARG A 97 -12.52 13.74 -2.83
N PHE A 98 -11.89 14.87 -2.47
CA PHE A 98 -11.43 15.08 -1.10
C PHE A 98 -12.52 15.63 -0.16
N GLY A 99 -13.63 16.15 -0.70
CA GLY A 99 -14.80 16.55 0.08
C GLY A 99 -14.85 18.04 0.43
N HIS A 100 -14.20 18.91 -0.36
CA HIS A 100 -14.10 20.34 -0.08
C HIS A 100 -15.29 21.09 -0.70
N HIS A 101 -16.46 20.91 -0.09
CA HIS A 101 -17.74 21.38 -0.60
C HIS A 101 -17.79 22.92 -0.78
N GLU A 102 -17.25 23.72 0.14
CA GLU A 102 -17.16 25.18 -0.05
C GLU A 102 -16.38 25.61 -1.31
N ILE A 103 -15.40 24.81 -1.76
CA ILE A 103 -14.69 25.05 -3.02
C ILE A 103 -15.57 24.64 -4.21
N VAL A 104 -16.24 23.50 -4.14
CA VAL A 104 -17.18 23.03 -5.17
C VAL A 104 -18.26 24.09 -5.41
N LYS A 105 -18.88 24.58 -4.33
CA LYS A 105 -19.85 25.67 -4.37
C LYS A 105 -19.28 26.94 -4.99
N PHE A 106 -18.06 27.34 -4.61
CA PHE A 106 -17.42 28.53 -5.17
C PHE A 106 -17.16 28.38 -6.67
N LEU A 107 -16.63 27.24 -7.12
CA LEU A 107 -16.30 26.99 -8.53
C LEU A 107 -17.56 26.88 -9.40
N LEU A 108 -18.63 26.24 -8.92
CA LEU A 108 -19.87 26.03 -9.69
C LEU A 108 -20.82 27.25 -9.73
N GLN A 109 -20.46 28.36 -9.08
CA GLN A 109 -21.23 29.60 -9.19
C GLN A 109 -21.03 30.29 -10.55
N SER A 110 -22.05 31.04 -11.00
CA SER A 110 -22.31 31.43 -12.40
C SER A 110 -21.28 32.33 -13.11
N SER A 111 -20.11 32.61 -12.52
CA SER A 111 -19.10 33.49 -13.09
C SER A 111 -17.87 32.78 -13.70
N PHE A 112 -17.66 31.49 -13.45
CA PHE A 112 -16.37 30.83 -13.75
C PHE A 112 -16.37 29.90 -14.98
N GLU A 113 -17.45 29.78 -15.74
CA GLU A 113 -17.54 28.88 -16.92
C GLU A 113 -17.01 27.43 -16.65
N VAL A 114 -17.22 26.92 -15.44
CA VAL A 114 -16.79 25.57 -15.04
C VAL A 114 -17.58 24.50 -15.78
N GLN A 115 -16.91 23.41 -16.16
CA GLN A 115 -17.53 22.24 -16.77
C GLN A 115 -17.83 21.17 -15.70
N PRO A 116 -19.03 21.14 -15.07
CA PRO A 116 -19.34 20.20 -13.97
C PRO A 116 -19.40 18.73 -14.40
N HIS A 117 -19.63 18.49 -15.70
CA HIS A 117 -19.85 17.16 -16.26
C HIS A 117 -18.65 16.66 -17.08
N VAL A 118 -17.50 17.35 -16.99
CA VAL A 118 -16.24 16.92 -17.60
C VAL A 118 -15.83 15.56 -17.06
N VAL A 119 -15.16 14.78 -17.90
CA VAL A 119 -14.64 13.45 -17.55
C VAL A 119 -13.13 13.43 -17.62
N ASN A 120 -12.51 12.66 -16.74
CA ASN A 120 -11.08 12.34 -16.81
C ASN A 120 -10.80 11.16 -17.78
N ILE A 121 -9.55 10.69 -17.87
CA ILE A 121 -9.19 9.54 -18.74
C ILE A 121 -9.93 8.24 -18.43
N TYR A 122 -10.48 8.12 -17.21
CA TYR A 122 -11.26 6.97 -16.76
C TYR A 122 -12.75 7.14 -17.05
N GLY A 123 -13.18 8.26 -17.65
CA GLY A 123 -14.59 8.57 -17.84
C GLY A 123 -15.29 9.03 -16.54
N ASP A 124 -14.55 9.23 -15.45
CA ASP A 124 -15.13 9.69 -14.19
C ASP A 124 -15.40 11.19 -14.26
N THR A 125 -16.60 11.57 -13.84
CA THR A 125 -16.93 12.97 -13.55
C THR A 125 -16.54 13.35 -12.11
N PRO A 126 -16.53 14.64 -11.74
CA PRO A 126 -16.37 15.04 -10.35
C PRO A 126 -17.40 14.38 -9.40
N LEU A 127 -18.62 14.12 -9.89
CA LEU A 127 -19.66 13.41 -9.16
C LEU A 127 -19.29 11.96 -8.86
N HIS A 128 -18.68 11.23 -9.81
CA HIS A 128 -18.20 9.86 -9.59
C HIS A 128 -17.18 9.81 -8.46
N LEU A 129 -16.18 10.70 -8.49
CA LEU A 129 -15.12 10.74 -7.48
C LEU A 129 -15.64 11.10 -6.08
N ALA A 130 -16.64 11.99 -6.00
CA ALA A 130 -17.33 12.29 -4.75
C ALA A 130 -18.09 11.08 -4.20
N CYS A 131 -18.76 10.32 -5.08
CA CYS A 131 -19.50 9.10 -4.73
C CYS A 131 -18.55 7.98 -4.23
N TYR A 132 -17.48 7.68 -4.96
CA TYR A 132 -16.43 6.73 -4.51
C TYR A 132 -15.84 7.10 -3.15
N SER A 133 -15.77 8.40 -2.86
CA SER A 133 -15.17 8.93 -1.64
C SER A 133 -16.17 9.14 -0.50
N GLY A 134 -17.46 8.86 -0.72
CA GLY A 134 -18.51 8.99 0.29
C GLY A 134 -18.81 10.44 0.69
N LYS A 135 -18.49 11.43 -0.16
CA LYS A 135 -18.56 12.86 0.16
C LYS A 135 -19.98 13.40 -0.06
N PHE A 136 -20.85 13.12 0.91
CA PHE A 136 -22.28 13.43 0.82
C PHE A 136 -22.60 14.89 0.50
N GLU A 137 -22.02 15.85 1.22
CA GLU A 137 -22.29 17.27 1.00
C GLU A 137 -21.85 17.74 -0.39
N VAL A 138 -20.70 17.26 -0.88
CA VAL A 138 -20.24 17.54 -2.25
C VAL A 138 -21.21 16.98 -3.28
N VAL A 139 -21.65 15.73 -3.14
CA VAL A 139 -22.61 15.10 -4.07
C VAL A 139 -23.88 15.93 -4.16
N LYS A 140 -24.41 16.36 -3.01
CA LYS A 140 -25.60 17.21 -2.93
C LYS A 140 -25.37 18.56 -3.62
N GLU A 141 -24.25 19.23 -3.36
CA GLU A 141 -23.94 20.52 -3.97
C GLU A 141 -23.77 20.42 -5.49
N ILE A 142 -23.03 19.41 -6.00
CA ILE A 142 -22.86 19.22 -7.45
C ILE A 142 -24.23 19.03 -8.11
N ILE A 143 -25.08 18.16 -7.59
CA ILE A 143 -26.40 17.89 -8.19
C ILE A 143 -27.29 19.14 -8.12
N GLN A 144 -27.25 19.89 -7.02
CA GLN A 144 -28.05 21.11 -6.86
C GLN A 144 -27.60 22.25 -7.78
N LEU A 145 -26.29 22.39 -8.02
CA LEU A 145 -25.73 23.51 -8.79
C LEU A 145 -25.56 23.21 -10.28
N SER A 146 -25.39 21.93 -10.65
CA SER A 146 -25.15 21.51 -12.04
C SER A 146 -26.24 20.61 -12.63
N GLY A 147 -27.24 20.21 -11.84
CA GLY A 147 -28.31 19.33 -12.28
C GLY A 147 -27.91 17.85 -12.29
N THR A 148 -28.70 17.04 -12.99
CA THR A 148 -28.66 15.57 -12.88
C THR A 148 -27.92 14.88 -14.03
N GLU A 149 -27.30 15.60 -14.97
CA GLU A 149 -26.69 14.99 -16.16
C GLU A 149 -25.64 13.93 -15.81
N SER A 150 -24.76 14.23 -14.85
CA SER A 150 -23.71 13.29 -14.41
C SER A 150 -24.24 12.01 -13.72
N LEU A 151 -25.51 11.96 -13.31
CA LEU A 151 -26.07 10.74 -12.69
C LEU A 151 -26.23 9.60 -13.68
N ALA A 152 -26.40 9.90 -14.97
CA ALA A 152 -26.59 8.92 -16.04
C ALA A 152 -25.31 8.64 -16.86
N LYS A 153 -24.21 9.34 -16.59
CA LYS A 153 -22.93 9.07 -17.28
C LYS A 153 -22.29 7.83 -16.68
N GLU A 154 -21.74 6.98 -17.55
CA GLU A 154 -20.94 5.83 -17.17
C GLU A 154 -19.44 6.08 -17.42
N ASN A 155 -18.60 5.68 -16.48
CA ASN A 155 -17.15 5.66 -16.64
C ASN A 155 -16.68 4.42 -17.43
N ILE A 156 -15.38 4.24 -17.65
CA ILE A 156 -14.84 3.09 -18.40
C ILE A 156 -15.12 1.72 -17.75
N PHE A 157 -15.48 1.72 -16.47
CA PHE A 157 -15.86 0.53 -15.70
C PHE A 157 -17.36 0.26 -15.75
N SER A 158 -18.11 0.96 -16.61
CA SER A 158 -19.57 0.89 -16.69
C SER A 158 -20.29 1.36 -15.42
N GLU A 159 -19.60 2.11 -14.56
CA GLU A 159 -20.17 2.62 -13.33
C GLU A 159 -20.78 4.00 -13.53
N THR A 160 -21.98 4.21 -12.98
CA THR A 160 -22.58 5.54 -12.80
C THR A 160 -22.26 6.05 -11.40
N ALA A 161 -22.65 7.30 -11.09
CA ALA A 161 -22.54 7.84 -9.73
C ALA A 161 -23.15 6.91 -8.65
N PHE A 162 -24.26 6.23 -8.96
CA PHE A 162 -24.88 5.26 -8.05
C PHE A 162 -24.02 4.00 -7.86
N HIS A 163 -23.45 3.45 -8.94
CA HIS A 163 -22.49 2.34 -8.86
C HIS A 163 -21.27 2.72 -8.02
N SER A 164 -20.65 3.87 -8.30
CA SER A 164 -19.48 4.36 -7.57
C SER A 164 -19.72 4.57 -6.08
N ALA A 165 -20.93 5.01 -5.69
CA ALA A 165 -21.34 5.10 -4.29
C ALA A 165 -21.43 3.71 -3.61
N CYS A 166 -21.85 2.69 -4.37
CA CYS A 166 -21.98 1.32 -3.87
C CYS A 166 -20.64 0.58 -3.81
N THR A 167 -19.71 0.85 -4.72
CA THR A 167 -18.40 0.19 -4.84
C THR A 167 -17.59 0.22 -3.55
N TYR A 168 -17.55 1.35 -2.84
CA TYR A 168 -16.86 1.43 -1.54
C TYR A 168 -17.77 1.47 -0.32
N GLY A 169 -19.10 1.55 -0.50
CA GLY A 169 -20.08 1.48 0.58
C GLY A 169 -19.85 2.45 1.74
N LYS A 170 -19.17 3.58 1.50
CA LYS A 170 -18.68 4.48 2.57
C LYS A 170 -19.78 5.24 3.29
N ASN A 171 -20.92 5.48 2.62
CA ASN A 171 -21.99 6.32 3.15
C ASN A 171 -23.36 5.87 2.60
N ILE A 172 -24.18 5.23 3.44
CA ILE A 172 -25.52 4.75 3.07
C ILE A 172 -26.49 5.92 2.84
N GLU A 173 -26.37 7.04 3.58
CA GLU A 173 -27.21 8.22 3.37
C GLU A 173 -26.96 8.86 2.00
N LEU A 174 -25.73 8.79 1.49
CA LEU A 174 -25.41 9.19 0.12
C LEU A 174 -26.11 8.29 -0.89
N VAL A 175 -26.05 6.96 -0.72
CA VAL A 175 -26.75 6.01 -1.60
C VAL A 175 -28.27 6.27 -1.58
N LYS A 176 -28.83 6.49 -0.40
CA LYS A 176 -30.25 6.85 -0.24
C LYS A 176 -30.59 8.14 -0.98
N PHE A 177 -29.81 9.19 -0.81
CA PHE A 177 -30.02 10.46 -1.50
C PHE A 177 -29.92 10.35 -3.02
N LEU A 178 -29.02 9.50 -3.54
CA LEU A 178 -28.95 9.22 -4.97
C LEU A 178 -30.22 8.50 -5.45
N LEU A 179 -30.74 7.53 -4.70
CA LEU A 179 -31.99 6.84 -5.02
C LEU A 179 -33.22 7.77 -4.95
N ASP A 180 -33.17 8.81 -4.12
CA ASP A 180 -34.21 9.85 -4.07
C ASP A 180 -34.20 10.76 -5.32
N GLN A 181 -33.17 10.68 -6.18
CA GLN A 181 -33.16 11.37 -7.46
C GLN A 181 -33.97 10.55 -8.49
N ASN A 182 -35.03 11.15 -9.04
CA ASN A 182 -35.96 10.49 -9.99
C ASN A 182 -35.31 9.78 -11.19
N VAL A 183 -34.07 10.13 -11.55
CA VAL A 183 -33.33 9.55 -12.68
C VAL A 183 -32.53 8.29 -12.32
N VAL A 184 -32.37 7.99 -11.03
CA VAL A 184 -31.56 6.86 -10.54
C VAL A 184 -32.47 5.67 -10.21
N SER A 185 -32.14 4.51 -10.76
CA SER A 185 -32.82 3.24 -10.43
C SER A 185 -31.90 2.36 -9.59
N ILE A 186 -32.45 1.75 -8.53
CA ILE A 186 -31.72 0.79 -7.68
C ILE A 186 -31.23 -0.44 -8.46
N ASN A 187 -31.93 -0.76 -9.56
CA ASN A 187 -31.65 -1.88 -10.45
C ASN A 187 -31.05 -1.43 -11.79
N HIS A 188 -30.50 -0.21 -11.86
CA HIS A 188 -29.77 0.22 -13.05
C HIS A 188 -28.61 -0.73 -13.32
N GLN A 189 -28.48 -1.19 -14.56
CA GLN A 189 -27.40 -2.06 -15.02
C GLN A 189 -26.45 -1.25 -15.90
N GLY A 190 -25.16 -1.23 -15.57
CA GLY A 190 -24.14 -0.67 -16.46
C GLY A 190 -24.00 -1.46 -17.77
N ARG A 191 -23.12 -1.02 -18.66
CA ARG A 191 -22.82 -1.72 -19.94
C ARG A 191 -22.43 -3.20 -19.83
N ASP A 192 -21.88 -3.64 -18.70
CA ASP A 192 -21.52 -5.03 -18.41
C ASP A 192 -22.60 -5.78 -17.60
N GLY A 193 -23.73 -5.14 -17.30
CA GLY A 193 -24.87 -5.73 -16.60
C GLY A 193 -24.83 -5.60 -15.08
N HIS A 194 -23.75 -5.10 -14.48
CA HIS A 194 -23.66 -5.00 -13.02
C HIS A 194 -24.57 -3.91 -12.47
N THR A 195 -25.09 -4.14 -11.26
CA THR A 195 -25.93 -3.20 -10.51
C THR A 195 -25.22 -2.71 -9.25
N GLY A 196 -25.78 -1.71 -8.56
CA GLY A 196 -25.25 -1.28 -7.25
C GLY A 196 -25.19 -2.42 -6.23
N LEU A 197 -26.10 -3.40 -6.31
CA LEU A 197 -26.06 -4.61 -5.48
C LEU A 197 -24.87 -5.52 -5.83
N HIS A 198 -24.53 -5.64 -7.12
CA HIS A 198 -23.32 -6.35 -7.55
C HIS A 198 -22.06 -5.68 -6.98
N CYS A 199 -21.94 -4.35 -7.07
CA CYS A 199 -20.83 -3.60 -6.46
C CYS A 199 -20.72 -3.85 -4.95
N ALA A 200 -21.83 -3.72 -4.22
CA ALA A 200 -21.86 -3.92 -2.76
C ALA A 200 -21.48 -5.36 -2.37
N CYS A 201 -21.95 -6.35 -3.14
CA CYS A 201 -21.62 -7.76 -2.95
C CYS A 201 -20.16 -8.07 -3.27
N TYR A 202 -19.62 -7.56 -4.37
CA TYR A 202 -18.22 -7.75 -4.78
C TYR A 202 -17.24 -7.21 -3.72
N HIS A 203 -17.55 -6.04 -3.17
CA HIS A 203 -16.65 -5.35 -2.23
C HIS A 203 -16.90 -5.69 -0.75
N GLY A 204 -17.91 -6.48 -0.41
CA GLY A 204 -18.11 -6.99 0.95
C GLY A 204 -18.91 -6.08 1.88
N HIS A 205 -19.73 -5.17 1.33
CA HIS A 205 -20.44 -4.16 2.12
C HIS A 205 -21.79 -4.69 2.65
N ILE A 206 -21.77 -5.63 3.60
CA ILE A 206 -23.00 -6.33 4.07
C ILE A 206 -24.15 -5.40 4.50
N ARG A 207 -23.84 -4.28 5.18
CA ARG A 207 -24.88 -3.31 5.60
C ARG A 207 -25.52 -2.61 4.40
N LEU A 208 -24.72 -2.30 3.38
CA LEU A 208 -25.22 -1.73 2.14
C LEU A 208 -26.01 -2.77 1.34
N VAL A 209 -25.55 -4.02 1.27
CA VAL A 209 -26.30 -5.12 0.67
C VAL A 209 -27.68 -5.25 1.31
N GLN A 210 -27.74 -5.31 2.63
CA GLN A 210 -29.01 -5.36 3.36
C GLN A 210 -29.90 -4.16 3.01
N PHE A 211 -29.36 -2.93 3.07
CA PHE A 211 -30.09 -1.73 2.70
C PHE A 211 -30.65 -1.78 1.27
N LEU A 212 -29.83 -2.19 0.29
CA LEU A 212 -30.25 -2.28 -1.10
C LEU A 212 -31.37 -3.31 -1.28
N LEU A 213 -31.26 -4.47 -0.63
CA LEU A 213 -32.29 -5.51 -0.65
C LEU A 213 -33.59 -5.04 0.00
N ASP A 214 -33.52 -4.36 1.14
CA ASP A 214 -34.68 -3.82 1.86
C ASP A 214 -35.40 -2.75 1.02
N ASN A 215 -34.69 -2.08 0.12
CA ASN A 215 -35.21 -1.06 -0.80
C ASN A 215 -35.51 -1.59 -2.21
N GLY A 216 -35.57 -2.90 -2.40
CA GLY A 216 -36.08 -3.52 -3.64
C GLY A 216 -35.03 -3.82 -4.71
N ALA A 217 -33.75 -3.87 -4.36
CA ALA A 217 -32.73 -4.37 -5.29
C ALA A 217 -33.02 -5.83 -5.69
N ASP A 218 -32.91 -6.12 -6.98
CA ASP A 218 -33.11 -7.46 -7.53
C ASP A 218 -31.79 -8.24 -7.54
N MET A 219 -31.72 -9.27 -6.70
CA MET A 219 -30.55 -10.13 -6.57
C MET A 219 -30.39 -11.16 -7.71
N ASN A 220 -31.40 -11.29 -8.58
CA ASN A 220 -31.41 -12.22 -9.70
C ASN A 220 -30.90 -11.60 -11.00
N LEU A 221 -30.68 -10.28 -11.04
CA LEU A 221 -30.01 -9.64 -12.17
C LEU A 221 -28.60 -10.20 -12.32
N VAL A 222 -28.14 -10.23 -13.57
CA VAL A 222 -26.85 -10.83 -13.95
C VAL A 222 -25.93 -9.82 -14.61
N ALA A 223 -24.64 -10.02 -14.43
CA ALA A 223 -23.56 -9.20 -14.95
C ALA A 223 -22.42 -10.07 -15.49
N CYS A 224 -21.71 -9.58 -16.50
CA CYS A 224 -20.47 -10.19 -16.97
C CYS A 224 -19.31 -9.76 -16.05
N ASP A 225 -18.49 -10.69 -15.56
CA ASP A 225 -17.27 -10.35 -14.82
C ASP A 225 -16.19 -9.83 -15.79
N PRO A 226 -15.77 -8.55 -15.70
CA PRO A 226 -14.75 -7.98 -16.59
C PRO A 226 -13.35 -8.59 -16.41
N SER A 227 -13.11 -9.37 -15.36
CA SER A 227 -11.81 -10.01 -15.09
C SER A 227 -11.62 -11.35 -15.82
N ARG A 228 -12.66 -11.90 -16.45
CA ARG A 228 -12.60 -13.16 -17.20
C ARG A 228 -12.28 -12.92 -18.69
N SER A 229 -11.13 -13.43 -19.12
CA SER A 229 -10.64 -13.38 -20.51
C SER A 229 -11.06 -14.56 -21.38
N SER A 230 -11.86 -15.50 -20.85
CA SER A 230 -12.47 -16.57 -21.64
C SER A 230 -13.64 -16.02 -22.46
N GLY A 231 -13.64 -16.26 -23.78
CA GLY A 231 -14.64 -15.74 -24.73
C GLY A 231 -16.09 -16.21 -24.54
N GLU A 232 -16.43 -16.86 -23.43
CA GLU A 232 -17.80 -17.14 -23.00
C GLU A 232 -18.23 -16.07 -22.00
N LYS A 233 -19.25 -15.28 -22.36
CA LYS A 233 -19.88 -14.29 -21.47
C LYS A 233 -20.69 -15.04 -20.40
N ASP A 234 -20.01 -15.53 -19.37
CA ASP A 234 -20.66 -16.10 -18.20
C ASP A 234 -21.34 -14.99 -17.40
N GLU A 235 -22.64 -14.80 -17.63
CA GLU A 235 -23.51 -13.94 -16.83
C GLU A 235 -23.64 -14.49 -15.40
N GLN A 236 -23.37 -13.65 -14.40
CA GLN A 236 -23.32 -14.03 -12.99
C GLN A 236 -24.19 -13.13 -12.13
N THR A 237 -24.85 -13.69 -11.12
CA THR A 237 -25.61 -12.91 -10.13
C THR A 237 -24.70 -12.33 -9.05
N CYS A 238 -25.21 -11.34 -8.31
CA CYS A 238 -24.50 -10.76 -7.17
C CYS A 238 -24.15 -11.78 -6.07
N LEU A 239 -24.92 -12.88 -5.95
CA LEU A 239 -24.62 -14.02 -5.08
C LEU A 239 -23.34 -14.72 -5.51
N MET A 240 -23.14 -14.92 -6.82
CA MET A 240 -21.93 -15.54 -7.36
C MET A 240 -20.72 -14.64 -7.11
N TRP A 241 -20.85 -13.32 -7.29
CA TRP A 241 -19.77 -12.38 -6.98
C TRP A 241 -19.41 -12.36 -5.50
N ALA A 242 -20.40 -12.32 -4.60
CA ALA A 242 -20.17 -12.42 -3.15
C ALA A 242 -19.46 -13.73 -2.78
N TYR A 243 -19.87 -14.84 -3.40
CA TYR A 243 -19.27 -16.16 -3.20
C TYR A 243 -17.83 -16.22 -3.71
N GLU A 244 -17.56 -15.75 -4.92
CA GLU A 244 -16.22 -15.74 -5.52
C GLU A 244 -15.24 -14.82 -4.77
N LYS A 245 -15.75 -13.78 -4.09
CA LYS A 245 -14.94 -12.89 -3.25
C LYS A 245 -14.84 -13.34 -1.79
N GLY A 246 -15.45 -14.47 -1.43
CA GLY A 246 -15.35 -15.04 -0.08
C GLY A 246 -16.15 -14.30 0.98
N HIS A 247 -17.19 -13.56 0.59
CA HIS A 247 -18.06 -12.82 1.52
C HIS A 247 -19.17 -13.73 2.07
N ASP A 248 -18.81 -14.73 2.87
CA ASP A 248 -19.72 -15.78 3.36
C ASP A 248 -20.96 -15.25 4.10
N ALA A 249 -20.80 -14.14 4.84
CA ALA A 249 -21.92 -13.49 5.52
C ALA A 249 -22.93 -12.88 4.51
N ILE A 250 -22.45 -12.33 3.41
CA ILE A 250 -23.28 -11.81 2.32
C ILE A 250 -23.93 -12.95 1.54
N VAL A 251 -23.20 -14.03 1.27
CA VAL A 251 -23.75 -15.24 0.64
C VAL A 251 -24.88 -15.81 1.50
N THR A 252 -24.69 -15.87 2.81
CA THR A 252 -25.70 -16.34 3.76
C THR A 252 -26.92 -15.42 3.76
N LEU A 253 -26.69 -14.10 3.80
CA LEU A 253 -27.75 -13.11 3.70
C LEU A 253 -28.57 -13.29 2.42
N LEU A 254 -27.92 -13.31 1.25
CA LEU A 254 -28.60 -13.44 -0.04
C LEU A 254 -29.39 -14.75 -0.18
N LYS A 255 -28.87 -15.87 0.35
CA LYS A 255 -29.58 -17.16 0.31
C LYS A 255 -30.85 -17.22 1.16
N HIS A 256 -30.89 -16.46 2.25
CA HIS A 256 -31.99 -16.52 3.22
C HIS A 256 -32.81 -15.23 3.28
N TYR A 257 -32.51 -14.26 2.42
CA TYR A 257 -33.23 -13.00 2.38
C TYR A 257 -34.67 -13.23 1.93
N LYS A 258 -35.61 -12.76 2.75
CA LYS A 258 -37.04 -12.67 2.42
C LYS A 258 -37.43 -11.20 2.48
N ARG A 259 -38.19 -10.71 1.50
CA ARG A 259 -38.65 -9.32 1.52
C ARG A 259 -39.59 -9.11 2.71
N PRO A 260 -39.46 -8.01 3.46
CA PRO A 260 -40.33 -7.73 4.59
C PRO A 260 -41.84 -7.66 4.26
N GLN A 261 -42.20 -7.48 2.99
CA GLN A 261 -43.60 -7.39 2.53
C GLN A 261 -44.21 -8.75 2.14
N ASP A 262 -43.42 -9.83 2.12
CA ASP A 262 -43.93 -11.20 1.91
C ASP A 262 -44.49 -11.78 3.22
N GLU A 263 -45.51 -11.14 3.80
CA GLU A 263 -46.27 -11.71 4.92
C GLU A 263 -47.22 -12.80 4.40
N SER A 264 -46.69 -14.01 4.21
CA SER A 264 -47.48 -15.22 4.36
C SER A 264 -46.89 -16.05 5.50
N PRO A 265 -47.70 -16.56 6.45
CA PRO A 265 -47.19 -17.40 7.52
C PRO A 265 -46.83 -18.76 6.92
N CYS A 266 -45.57 -18.96 6.53
CA CYS A 266 -45.13 -20.26 6.07
C CYS A 266 -45.03 -21.23 7.25
N ASN A 267 -46.09 -22.03 7.41
CA ASN A 267 -46.13 -23.25 8.21
C ASN A 267 -44.87 -24.10 7.99
N GLU A 268 -44.33 -24.65 9.09
CA GLU A 268 -43.13 -25.50 9.15
C GLU A 268 -43.20 -26.85 8.39
N TYR A 269 -44.18 -27.10 7.53
CA TYR A 269 -44.38 -28.41 6.89
C TYR A 269 -44.88 -28.37 5.44
N SER A 270 -44.33 -27.49 4.60
CA SER A 270 -44.53 -27.60 3.15
C SER A 270 -43.25 -28.13 2.48
N GLN A 271 -43.34 -29.35 1.96
CA GLN A 271 -42.29 -30.05 1.22
C GLN A 271 -41.75 -29.23 0.02
N PRO A 272 -40.49 -29.46 -0.38
CA PRO A 272 -39.82 -28.71 -1.43
C PRO A 272 -40.32 -29.17 -2.81
N GLY A 273 -41.12 -28.35 -3.47
CA GLY A 273 -41.57 -28.60 -4.84
C GLY A 273 -42.64 -27.62 -5.27
N GLY A 274 -42.22 -26.51 -5.85
CA GLY A 274 -43.11 -25.50 -6.45
C GLY A 274 -42.41 -24.16 -6.60
N ASP A 275 -41.71 -23.98 -7.72
CA ASP A 275 -41.20 -22.70 -8.27
C ASP A 275 -40.17 -21.84 -7.51
N GLY A 276 -39.52 -22.37 -6.47
CA GLY A 276 -38.28 -21.78 -5.98
C GLY A 276 -37.09 -22.21 -6.84
N SER A 277 -36.66 -21.38 -7.79
CA SER A 277 -35.40 -21.58 -8.52
C SER A 277 -34.23 -21.54 -7.54
N TYR A 278 -33.86 -22.72 -7.04
CA TYR A 278 -32.65 -22.92 -6.26
C TYR A 278 -31.47 -22.56 -7.17
N VAL A 279 -30.93 -21.34 -7.04
CA VAL A 279 -29.72 -20.94 -7.75
C VAL A 279 -28.61 -21.85 -7.23
N SER A 280 -28.29 -22.87 -8.02
CA SER A 280 -27.19 -23.79 -7.76
C SER A 280 -25.89 -22.97 -7.76
N VAL A 281 -25.38 -22.68 -6.58
CA VAL A 281 -23.97 -22.30 -6.44
C VAL A 281 -23.12 -23.42 -7.06
N PRO A 282 -22.10 -23.09 -7.87
CA PRO A 282 -21.22 -24.10 -8.46
C PRO A 282 -20.72 -25.08 -7.41
N SER A 283 -20.60 -26.36 -7.77
CA SER A 283 -20.28 -27.43 -6.83
C SER A 283 -19.05 -27.12 -5.96
N PRO A 284 -18.86 -27.78 -4.81
CA PRO A 284 -17.65 -27.60 -4.00
C PRO A 284 -16.34 -27.92 -4.74
N LEU A 285 -16.40 -28.59 -5.90
CA LEU A 285 -15.24 -28.78 -6.80
C LEU A 285 -14.90 -27.50 -7.59
N GLY A 286 -15.84 -26.57 -7.71
CA GLY A 286 -15.62 -25.18 -8.12
C GLY A 286 -14.82 -24.34 -7.10
N LYS A 287 -14.59 -24.84 -5.87
CA LYS A 287 -13.60 -24.26 -4.93
C LYS A 287 -12.18 -24.22 -5.51
N ILE A 288 -11.91 -24.99 -6.56
CA ILE A 288 -10.62 -25.01 -7.25
C ILE A 288 -10.56 -23.93 -8.35
N LYS A 289 -11.69 -23.38 -8.82
CA LYS A 289 -11.73 -22.36 -9.89
C LYS A 289 -11.85 -20.93 -9.39
N SER A 290 -12.40 -20.70 -8.19
CA SER A 290 -12.33 -19.41 -7.48
C SER A 290 -11.25 -19.48 -6.39
N MET A 291 -10.02 -19.65 -6.86
CA MET A 291 -8.82 -19.53 -6.04
C MET A 291 -8.22 -18.19 -6.43
N THR A 292 -8.33 -17.18 -5.56
CA THR A 292 -7.53 -15.96 -5.78
C THR A 292 -6.06 -16.37 -5.80
N LYS A 293 -5.20 -15.68 -6.57
CA LYS A 293 -3.76 -16.01 -6.61
C LYS A 293 -3.20 -16.10 -5.18
N GLU A 294 -3.63 -15.22 -4.30
CA GLU A 294 -3.22 -15.18 -2.89
C GLU A 294 -3.67 -16.43 -2.12
N LYS A 295 -4.92 -16.88 -2.32
CA LYS A 295 -5.42 -18.13 -1.71
C LYS A 295 -4.74 -19.36 -2.32
N ALA A 296 -4.37 -19.30 -3.60
CA ALA A 296 -3.58 -20.32 -4.27
C ALA A 296 -2.20 -20.43 -3.64
N ASP A 297 -1.52 -19.30 -3.47
CA ASP A 297 -0.15 -19.22 -2.96
C ASP A 297 -0.10 -19.70 -1.50
N VAL A 298 -1.10 -19.35 -0.69
CA VAL A 298 -1.22 -19.86 0.69
C VAL A 298 -1.49 -21.36 0.71
N LEU A 299 -2.36 -21.89 -0.15
CA LEU A 299 -2.64 -23.33 -0.23
C LEU A 299 -1.45 -24.12 -0.78
N LEU A 300 -0.73 -23.57 -1.77
CA LEU A 300 0.51 -24.14 -2.32
C LEU A 300 1.60 -24.17 -1.25
N LEU A 301 1.79 -23.07 -0.53
CA LEU A 301 2.71 -23.02 0.60
C LEU A 301 2.31 -24.04 1.68
N ARG A 302 1.03 -24.11 2.04
CA ARG A 302 0.51 -25.06 3.02
C ARG A 302 0.74 -26.52 2.61
N ALA A 303 0.62 -26.83 1.32
CA ALA A 303 0.88 -28.16 0.79
C ALA A 303 2.38 -28.49 0.76
N GLY A 304 3.22 -27.50 0.49
CA GLY A 304 4.68 -27.65 0.39
C GLY A 304 5.44 -27.54 1.72
N LEU A 305 4.86 -26.91 2.74
CA LEU A 305 5.49 -26.73 4.04
C LEU A 305 5.40 -28.03 4.86
N PRO A 306 6.52 -28.54 5.42
CA PRO A 306 6.48 -29.71 6.29
C PRO A 306 5.54 -29.52 7.49
N SER A 307 4.74 -30.54 7.79
CA SER A 307 3.67 -30.48 8.80
C SER A 307 4.12 -30.06 10.20
N HIS A 308 5.38 -30.29 10.58
CA HIS A 308 5.90 -29.89 11.89
C HIS A 308 6.04 -28.36 12.05
N PHE A 309 6.11 -27.62 10.94
CA PHE A 309 6.10 -26.15 10.94
C PHE A 309 4.68 -25.57 10.99
N HIS A 310 3.63 -26.39 10.87
CA HIS A 310 2.27 -25.88 10.94
C HIS A 310 1.90 -25.60 12.39
N LEU A 311 1.50 -24.36 12.66
CA LEU A 311 1.08 -23.89 13.97
C LEU A 311 -0.32 -23.31 13.90
N GLN A 312 -1.15 -23.60 14.88
CA GLN A 312 -2.37 -22.85 15.15
C GLN A 312 -2.05 -21.63 16.01
N LEU A 313 -2.77 -20.52 15.80
CA LEU A 313 -2.56 -19.31 16.59
C LEU A 313 -2.82 -19.55 18.10
N SER A 314 -3.67 -20.52 18.44
CA SER A 314 -3.93 -20.97 19.82
C SER A 314 -2.76 -21.70 20.47
N GLU A 315 -1.77 -22.18 19.70
CA GLU A 315 -0.53 -22.78 20.23
C GLU A 315 0.51 -21.71 20.63
N ILE A 316 0.21 -20.43 20.45
CA ILE A 316 1.13 -19.30 20.63
C ILE A 316 0.64 -18.40 21.76
N GLU A 317 1.48 -18.25 22.78
CA GLU A 317 1.30 -17.28 23.86
C GLU A 317 2.13 -16.02 23.54
N PHE A 318 1.46 -14.87 23.49
CA PHE A 318 2.11 -13.57 23.26
C PHE A 318 2.45 -12.91 24.59
N HIS A 319 3.70 -12.47 24.76
CA HIS A 319 4.14 -11.70 25.91
C HIS A 319 4.43 -10.24 25.50
N GLU A 320 5.67 -9.76 25.65
CA GLU A 320 6.07 -8.40 25.32
C GLU A 320 6.37 -8.17 23.83
N ILE A 321 6.17 -6.94 23.36
CA ILE A 321 6.62 -6.49 22.03
C ILE A 321 8.13 -6.23 22.11
N ILE A 322 8.90 -6.88 21.23
CA ILE A 322 10.36 -6.75 21.13
C ILE A 322 10.82 -6.07 19.84
N GLY A 323 9.91 -5.83 18.90
CA GLY A 323 10.20 -5.12 17.66
C GLY A 323 8.95 -4.64 16.95
N SER A 324 9.09 -3.61 16.12
CA SER A 324 8.01 -3.08 15.29
C SER A 324 8.56 -2.64 13.94
N GLY A 325 7.91 -3.06 12.86
CA GLY A 325 8.27 -2.67 11.49
C GLY A 325 7.05 -2.30 10.65
N SER A 326 7.31 -2.05 9.37
CA SER A 326 6.30 -1.70 8.36
C SER A 326 5.21 -2.78 8.23
N PHE A 327 5.59 -4.05 8.39
CA PHE A 327 4.76 -5.22 8.08
C PHE A 327 4.07 -5.86 9.30
N GLY A 328 4.40 -5.42 10.52
CA GLY A 328 3.93 -6.10 11.72
C GLY A 328 4.65 -5.72 13.01
N LYS A 329 4.26 -6.40 14.08
CA LYS A 329 4.93 -6.34 15.39
C LYS A 329 5.59 -7.68 15.66
N VAL A 330 6.77 -7.64 16.26
CA VAL A 330 7.49 -8.82 16.73
C VAL A 330 7.30 -8.91 18.24
N TYR A 331 6.80 -10.05 18.69
CA TYR A 331 6.55 -10.35 20.09
C TYR A 331 7.55 -11.39 20.57
N LYS A 332 7.99 -11.30 21.82
CA LYS A 332 8.45 -12.48 22.53
C LYS A 332 7.24 -13.26 22.99
N GLY A 333 7.36 -14.57 23.04
CA GLY A 333 6.28 -15.41 23.49
C GLY A 333 6.71 -16.84 23.75
N ARG A 334 5.72 -17.73 23.84
CA ARG A 334 5.93 -19.15 24.01
C ARG A 334 5.13 -19.93 22.98
N CYS A 335 5.75 -20.94 22.38
CA CYS A 335 5.08 -21.89 21.49
C CYS A 335 5.60 -23.29 21.79
N ARG A 336 4.69 -24.26 22.03
CA ARG A 336 5.03 -25.65 22.40
C ARG A 336 6.10 -25.73 23.51
N ASN A 337 5.92 -24.95 24.58
CA ASN A 337 6.84 -24.81 25.72
C ASN A 337 8.25 -24.27 25.42
N LYS A 338 8.50 -23.73 24.23
CA LYS A 338 9.75 -23.03 23.89
C LYS A 338 9.55 -21.52 23.87
N ILE A 339 10.54 -20.77 24.34
CA ILE A 339 10.56 -19.31 24.18
C ILE A 339 10.89 -19.00 22.72
N VAL A 340 10.06 -18.16 22.10
CA VAL A 340 10.11 -17.88 20.66
C VAL A 340 9.91 -16.40 20.38
N ALA A 341 10.35 -15.96 19.20
CA ALA A 341 9.99 -14.67 18.63
C ALA A 341 8.86 -14.88 17.62
N ILE A 342 7.81 -14.07 17.68
CA ILE A 342 6.62 -14.16 16.84
C ILE A 342 6.46 -12.87 16.05
N LYS A 343 6.70 -12.92 14.75
CA LYS A 343 6.41 -11.83 13.82
C LYS A 343 4.96 -11.95 13.38
N ARG A 344 4.10 -11.07 13.88
CA ARG A 344 2.67 -11.04 13.54
C ARG A 344 2.41 -10.01 12.45
N TYR A 345 1.88 -10.44 11.32
CA TYR A 345 1.47 -9.57 10.24
C TYR A 345 0.21 -8.79 10.64
N ARG A 346 0.06 -7.56 10.13
CA ARG A 346 -1.10 -6.73 10.47
C ARG A 346 -2.36 -7.35 9.86
N ALA A 347 -3.37 -7.60 10.68
CA ALA A 347 -4.72 -7.88 10.22
C ALA A 347 -5.36 -6.55 9.76
N SER A 348 -5.04 -6.10 8.55
CA SER A 348 -5.88 -5.12 7.87
C SER A 348 -7.10 -5.87 7.31
N SER A 349 -8.28 -5.26 7.35
CA SER A 349 -9.53 -5.85 6.83
C SER A 349 -9.44 -6.24 5.34
N TYR A 350 -8.39 -5.76 4.65
CA TYR A 350 -7.94 -6.15 3.33
C TYR A 350 -6.42 -6.21 3.37
N CYS A 351 -5.86 -7.40 3.59
CA CYS A 351 -4.44 -7.67 3.36
C CYS A 351 -4.12 -7.26 1.91
N SER A 352 -3.23 -6.28 1.71
CA SER A 352 -2.89 -5.83 0.37
C SER A 352 -2.24 -6.98 -0.41
N LYS A 353 -2.39 -7.05 -1.74
CA LYS A 353 -1.84 -8.15 -2.56
C LYS A 353 -0.35 -8.44 -2.26
N SER A 354 0.42 -7.41 -1.90
CA SER A 354 1.83 -7.56 -1.54
C SER A 354 2.09 -8.28 -0.20
N GLU A 355 1.18 -8.23 0.77
CA GLU A 355 1.38 -8.78 2.12
C GLU A 355 1.27 -10.30 2.18
N VAL A 356 0.33 -10.90 1.42
CA VAL A 356 0.26 -12.36 1.28
C VAL A 356 1.48 -12.89 0.55
N ASP A 357 1.86 -12.25 -0.56
CA ASP A 357 3.07 -12.61 -1.31
C ASP A 357 4.34 -12.49 -0.44
N MET A 358 4.40 -11.46 0.41
CA MET A 358 5.49 -11.26 1.38
C MET A 358 5.54 -12.37 2.42
N PHE A 359 4.41 -12.68 3.06
CA PHE A 359 4.33 -13.74 4.05
C PHE A 359 4.70 -15.10 3.44
N CYS A 360 4.07 -15.46 2.31
CA CYS A 360 4.29 -16.74 1.67
C CYS A 360 5.76 -16.94 1.29
N ARG A 361 6.40 -15.89 0.77
CA ARG A 361 7.81 -15.92 0.41
C ARG A 361 8.74 -15.98 1.61
N GLU A 362 8.49 -15.19 2.66
CA GLU A 362 9.33 -15.22 3.87
C GLU A 362 9.30 -16.62 4.50
N VAL A 363 8.13 -17.24 4.62
CA VAL A 363 7.99 -18.62 5.12
C VAL A 363 8.68 -19.62 4.18
N SER A 364 8.51 -19.48 2.86
CA SER A 364 9.16 -20.34 1.86
C SER A 364 10.69 -20.27 1.88
N ILE A 365 11.24 -19.11 2.23
CA ILE A 365 12.67 -18.92 2.43
C ILE A 365 13.09 -19.58 3.75
N LEU A 366 12.47 -19.17 4.86
CA LEU A 366 12.83 -19.59 6.21
C LEU A 366 12.76 -21.12 6.41
N CYS A 367 11.80 -21.80 5.78
CA CYS A 367 11.67 -23.26 5.93
C CYS A 367 12.80 -24.07 5.27
N ARG A 368 13.62 -23.43 4.43
CA ARG A 368 14.78 -24.03 3.77
C ARG A 368 16.10 -23.75 4.51
N LEU A 369 16.08 -22.85 5.49
CA LEU A 369 17.28 -22.40 6.18
C LEU A 369 17.60 -23.31 7.35
N ASN A 370 18.82 -23.82 7.37
CA ASN A 370 19.37 -24.60 8.47
C ASN A 370 20.86 -24.33 8.59
N HIS A 371 21.22 -23.30 9.34
CA HIS A 371 22.59 -22.88 9.55
C HIS A 371 22.73 -22.17 10.92
N PRO A 372 23.78 -22.43 11.72
CA PRO A 372 23.90 -21.88 13.08
C PRO A 372 23.96 -20.34 13.14
N CYS A 373 24.40 -19.69 12.06
CA CYS A 373 24.49 -18.23 11.96
C CYS A 373 23.26 -17.58 11.28
N VAL A 374 22.16 -18.32 11.12
CA VAL A 374 20.91 -17.83 10.51
C VAL A 374 19.75 -18.20 11.43
N ILE A 375 18.78 -17.30 11.57
CA ILE A 375 17.63 -17.52 12.45
C ILE A 375 16.84 -18.78 12.06
N GLN A 376 16.55 -19.65 13.02
CA GLN A 376 15.80 -20.87 12.77
C GLN A 376 14.27 -20.64 12.82
N LEU A 377 13.58 -21.16 11.80
CA LEU A 377 12.12 -21.25 11.79
C LEU A 377 11.65 -22.32 12.79
N VAL A 378 10.66 -21.97 13.62
CA VAL A 378 9.95 -22.90 14.50
C VAL A 378 8.63 -23.32 13.87
N GLY A 379 7.94 -22.39 13.19
CA GLY A 379 6.72 -22.67 12.44
C GLY A 379 6.00 -21.40 11.99
N ALA A 380 4.85 -21.57 11.34
CA ALA A 380 4.02 -20.48 10.88
C ALA A 380 2.52 -20.80 11.02
N CYS A 381 1.73 -19.76 11.34
CA CYS A 381 0.28 -19.79 11.26
C CYS A 381 -0.14 -19.27 9.88
N LEU A 382 -0.80 -20.12 9.10
CA LEU A 382 -1.08 -19.87 7.68
C LEU A 382 -2.49 -20.31 7.25
N ASP A 383 -3.38 -20.52 8.23
CA ASP A 383 -4.77 -20.90 7.98
C ASP A 383 -5.58 -19.78 7.30
N ASP A 384 -5.36 -18.55 7.73
CA ASP A 384 -6.05 -17.36 7.25
C ASP A 384 -5.13 -16.12 7.34
N PRO A 385 -5.19 -15.16 6.38
CA PRO A 385 -4.37 -13.95 6.42
C PRO A 385 -4.48 -13.13 7.72
N SER A 386 -5.64 -13.13 8.39
CA SER A 386 -5.81 -12.47 9.69
C SER A 386 -5.01 -13.12 10.82
N GLN A 387 -4.57 -14.37 10.62
CA GLN A 387 -3.81 -15.17 11.58
C GLN A 387 -2.33 -15.30 11.23
N PHE A 388 -1.85 -14.66 10.16
CA PHE A 388 -0.47 -14.78 9.72
C PHE A 388 0.54 -14.41 10.81
N ALA A 389 1.32 -15.42 11.19
CA ALA A 389 2.38 -15.32 12.18
C ALA A 389 3.54 -16.23 11.76
N ILE A 390 4.76 -15.69 11.84
CA ILE A 390 5.99 -16.45 11.66
C ILE A 390 6.64 -16.58 13.02
N VAL A 391 6.93 -17.81 13.44
CA VAL A 391 7.53 -18.13 14.72
C VAL A 391 8.96 -18.60 14.48
N THR A 392 9.92 -17.87 15.03
CA THR A 392 11.35 -18.20 14.98
C THR A 392 11.89 -18.43 16.39
N GLN A 393 13.10 -18.96 16.48
CA GLN A 393 13.79 -19.02 17.77
C GLN A 393 13.94 -17.62 18.38
N TYR A 394 13.84 -17.52 19.70
CA TYR A 394 14.15 -16.29 20.41
C TYR A 394 15.65 -16.22 20.73
N ILE A 395 16.25 -15.06 20.54
CA ILE A 395 17.65 -14.76 20.84
C ILE A 395 17.68 -13.72 21.95
N SER A 396 18.21 -14.07 23.14
CA SER A 396 18.04 -13.26 24.35
C SER A 396 18.91 -12.01 24.42
N GLY A 397 20.09 -12.00 23.79
CA GLY A 397 21.02 -10.87 23.83
C GLY A 397 20.59 -9.66 23.00
N GLY A 398 19.44 -9.75 22.30
CA GLY A 398 18.87 -8.66 21.53
C GLY A 398 19.59 -8.40 20.21
N SER A 399 19.36 -7.23 19.61
CA SER A 399 19.99 -6.84 18.34
C SER A 399 21.34 -6.18 18.57
N LEU A 400 22.22 -6.29 17.57
CA LEU A 400 23.51 -5.61 17.56
C LEU A 400 23.34 -4.09 17.68
N PHE A 401 22.30 -3.52 17.05
CA PHE A 401 21.95 -2.11 17.19
C PHE A 401 21.73 -1.71 18.65
N SER A 402 20.95 -2.50 19.39
CA SER A 402 20.64 -2.22 20.80
C SER A 402 21.91 -2.27 21.65
N LEU A 403 22.77 -3.27 21.40
CA LEU A 403 24.03 -3.42 22.13
C LEU A 403 24.98 -2.24 21.91
N LEU A 404 25.15 -1.80 20.66
CA LEU A 404 26.10 -0.74 20.30
C LEU A 404 25.57 0.67 20.63
N HIS A 405 24.30 0.96 20.34
CA HIS A 405 23.82 2.34 20.30
C HIS A 405 22.91 2.71 21.47
N GLU A 406 22.15 1.75 21.99
CA GLU A 406 21.26 1.97 23.13
C GLU A 406 21.98 1.67 24.45
N GLN A 407 22.59 0.49 24.55
CA GLN A 407 23.35 0.04 25.72
C GLN A 407 24.77 0.60 25.74
N LYS A 408 25.32 0.98 24.58
CA LYS A 408 26.69 1.50 24.42
C LYS A 408 27.75 0.60 25.03
N ARG A 409 27.55 -0.72 24.89
CA ARG A 409 28.46 -1.72 25.46
C ARG A 409 29.77 -1.72 24.67
N ILE A 410 30.88 -1.62 25.39
CA ILE A 410 32.22 -1.68 24.80
C ILE A 410 32.58 -3.15 24.56
N LEU A 411 32.84 -3.50 23.30
CA LEU A 411 33.31 -4.82 22.89
C LEU A 411 34.80 -4.78 22.55
N ASP A 412 35.53 -5.81 22.96
CA ASP A 412 36.90 -6.01 22.52
C ASP A 412 36.97 -6.48 21.05
N LEU A 413 38.16 -6.45 20.47
CA LEU A 413 38.33 -6.81 19.05
C LEU A 413 37.95 -8.26 18.78
N GLN A 414 38.21 -9.18 19.72
CA GLN A 414 37.87 -10.59 19.56
C GLN A 414 36.34 -10.79 19.45
N SER A 415 35.56 -10.20 20.36
CA SER A 415 34.10 -10.29 20.33
C SER A 415 33.51 -9.67 19.05
N LYS A 416 34.06 -8.52 18.63
CA LYS A 416 33.67 -7.90 17.35
C LYS A 416 33.95 -8.82 16.15
N LEU A 417 35.10 -9.49 16.13
CA LEU A 417 35.45 -10.40 15.04
C LEU A 417 34.59 -11.67 15.04
N ILE A 418 34.20 -12.20 16.20
CA ILE A 418 33.28 -13.34 16.30
C ILE A 418 31.95 -13.00 15.62
N ILE A 419 31.34 -11.87 16.01
CA ILE A 419 30.08 -11.38 15.43
C ILE A 419 30.22 -11.18 13.91
N ALA A 420 31.28 -10.50 13.47
CA ALA A 420 31.52 -10.26 12.05
C ALA A 420 31.63 -11.56 11.24
N VAL A 421 32.39 -12.53 11.75
CA VAL A 421 32.59 -13.83 11.09
C VAL A 421 31.30 -14.64 11.05
N ASP A 422 30.49 -14.63 12.11
CA ASP A 422 29.22 -15.35 12.12
C ASP A 422 28.23 -14.75 11.11
N VAL A 423 28.10 -13.42 11.05
CA VAL A 423 27.28 -12.76 10.03
C VAL A 423 27.78 -13.09 8.62
N ALA A 424 29.10 -13.06 8.39
CA ALA A 424 29.69 -13.42 7.10
C ALA A 424 29.37 -14.87 6.70
N LYS A 425 29.49 -15.84 7.63
CA LYS A 425 29.11 -17.24 7.40
C LYS A 425 27.62 -17.38 7.11
N GLY A 426 26.76 -16.63 7.80
CA GLY A 426 25.32 -16.58 7.54
C GLY A 426 25.02 -16.12 6.12
N MET A 427 25.65 -15.02 5.67
CA MET A 427 25.48 -14.51 4.31
C MET A 427 26.08 -15.43 3.25
N GLU A 428 27.26 -15.99 3.49
CA GLU A 428 27.89 -16.98 2.63
C GLU A 428 26.99 -18.21 2.44
N TYR A 429 26.39 -18.71 3.51
CA TYR A 429 25.43 -19.80 3.45
C TYR A 429 24.25 -19.46 2.52
N LEU A 430 23.62 -18.29 2.70
CA LEU A 430 22.47 -17.85 1.88
C LEU A 430 22.82 -17.73 0.39
N HIS A 431 23.98 -17.15 0.08
CA HIS A 431 24.41 -16.89 -1.29
C HIS A 431 24.88 -18.15 -2.03
N ASN A 432 25.30 -19.20 -1.31
CA ASN A 432 25.78 -20.46 -1.88
C ASN A 432 24.73 -21.60 -1.87
N LEU A 433 23.49 -21.33 -1.47
CA LEU A 433 22.40 -22.29 -1.66
C LEU A 433 22.21 -22.63 -3.14
N THR A 434 21.70 -23.84 -3.42
CA THR A 434 21.37 -24.27 -4.79
C THR A 434 20.48 -23.26 -5.52
N GLN A 435 19.57 -22.64 -4.79
CA GLN A 435 18.84 -21.45 -5.21
C GLN A 435 19.28 -20.30 -4.29
N PRO A 436 20.23 -19.44 -4.71
CA PRO A 436 20.75 -18.37 -3.87
C PRO A 436 19.66 -17.44 -3.37
N ILE A 437 19.77 -17.05 -2.10
CA ILE A 437 18.87 -16.09 -1.46
C ILE A 437 19.62 -14.80 -1.22
N ILE A 438 19.03 -13.68 -1.63
CA ILE A 438 19.53 -12.35 -1.31
C ILE A 438 18.69 -11.76 -0.18
N HIS A 439 19.32 -11.23 0.86
CA HIS A 439 18.64 -10.76 2.08
C HIS A 439 17.95 -9.41 1.88
N ARG A 440 18.56 -8.47 1.15
CA ARG A 440 17.98 -7.16 0.81
C ARG A 440 17.73 -6.17 1.95
N ASP A 441 18.01 -6.55 3.20
CA ASP A 441 17.85 -5.68 4.37
C ASP A 441 18.83 -6.04 5.50
N LEU A 442 20.08 -6.34 5.16
CA LEU A 442 21.09 -6.59 6.19
C LEU A 442 21.48 -5.27 6.89
N ASN A 443 21.25 -5.19 8.20
CA ASN A 443 21.57 -4.04 9.03
C ASN A 443 21.74 -4.48 10.50
N SER A 444 22.19 -3.59 11.39
CA SER A 444 22.46 -3.94 12.80
C SER A 444 21.20 -4.25 13.64
N HIS A 445 19.98 -3.90 13.19
CA HIS A 445 18.74 -4.36 13.84
C HIS A 445 18.45 -5.84 13.53
N ASN A 446 18.85 -6.29 12.35
CA ASN A 446 18.61 -7.63 11.82
C ASN A 446 19.74 -8.63 12.13
N ILE A 447 20.73 -8.21 12.93
CA ILE A 447 21.76 -9.08 13.50
C ILE A 447 21.44 -9.28 14.98
N LEU A 448 21.14 -10.51 15.38
CA LEU A 448 20.79 -10.86 16.76
C LEU A 448 21.95 -11.57 17.45
N LEU A 449 22.09 -11.36 18.77
CA LEU A 449 23.24 -11.81 19.55
C LEU A 449 22.85 -12.80 20.64
N TYR A 450 23.53 -13.94 20.71
CA TYR A 450 23.46 -14.82 21.86
C TYR A 450 24.28 -14.27 23.03
N GLU A 451 24.00 -14.73 24.25
CA GLU A 451 24.73 -14.32 25.47
C GLU A 451 26.21 -14.72 25.45
N ASP A 452 26.56 -15.76 24.68
CA ASP A 452 27.93 -16.24 24.51
C ASP A 452 28.73 -15.41 23.48
N GLY A 453 28.11 -14.39 22.87
CA GLY A 453 28.74 -13.48 21.91
C GLY A 453 28.64 -13.89 20.45
N HIS A 454 28.03 -15.04 20.15
CA HIS A 454 27.76 -15.46 18.77
C HIS A 454 26.58 -14.70 18.16
N ALA A 455 26.55 -14.62 16.83
CA ALA A 455 25.54 -13.84 16.11
C ALA A 455 24.76 -14.66 15.07
N VAL A 456 23.53 -14.22 14.80
CA VAL A 456 22.68 -14.77 13.73
C VAL A 456 22.09 -13.66 12.87
N VAL A 457 21.94 -13.95 11.58
CA VAL A 457 21.21 -13.12 10.63
C VAL A 457 19.71 -13.41 10.73
N ALA A 458 18.89 -12.37 10.86
CA ALA A 458 17.45 -12.45 11.09
C ALA A 458 16.66 -11.49 10.17
N ASP A 459 15.34 -11.61 10.21
CA ASP A 459 14.35 -10.87 9.40
C ASP A 459 14.49 -11.04 7.87
N PHE A 460 13.72 -11.98 7.32
CA PHE A 460 13.78 -12.34 5.90
C PHE A 460 12.61 -11.76 5.09
N GLY A 461 11.91 -10.74 5.60
CA GLY A 461 10.72 -10.17 4.95
C GLY A 461 10.98 -9.56 3.58
N GLU A 462 12.16 -8.96 3.39
CA GLU A 462 12.59 -8.36 2.13
C GLU A 462 13.35 -9.32 1.20
N SER A 463 13.70 -10.51 1.70
CA SER A 463 14.53 -11.48 0.99
C SER A 463 13.89 -12.00 -0.30
N ARG A 464 14.72 -12.41 -1.27
CA ARG A 464 14.30 -12.95 -2.58
C ARG A 464 15.21 -14.09 -3.03
N PHE A 465 14.66 -15.02 -3.82
CA PHE A 465 15.46 -15.99 -4.58
C PHE A 465 16.06 -15.31 -5.83
N LEU A 466 17.31 -15.58 -6.16
CA LEU A 466 18.01 -14.93 -7.28
C LEU A 466 17.49 -15.33 -8.68
N GLN A 467 16.70 -16.40 -8.81
CA GLN A 467 16.15 -16.85 -10.11
C GLN A 467 14.78 -16.28 -10.48
N SER A 468 14.05 -15.64 -9.54
CA SER A 468 12.71 -15.08 -9.79
C SER A 468 12.76 -13.64 -10.33
N LEU A 469 13.81 -13.28 -11.07
CA LEU A 469 14.17 -11.89 -11.40
C LEU A 469 13.64 -11.38 -12.74
N ASP A 470 12.98 -12.22 -13.54
CA ASP A 470 12.44 -11.83 -14.85
C ASP A 470 10.90 -11.62 -14.88
N GLU A 471 10.15 -11.90 -13.79
CA GLU A 471 8.67 -11.86 -13.83
C GLU A 471 7.96 -11.02 -12.75
N ASP A 472 8.63 -10.60 -11.67
CA ASP A 472 7.97 -9.86 -10.58
C ASP A 472 8.36 -8.37 -10.53
N ASN A 473 7.34 -7.51 -10.41
CA ASN A 473 7.47 -6.10 -10.05
C ASN A 473 8.22 -5.97 -8.71
N MET A 474 9.54 -5.79 -8.79
CA MET A 474 10.39 -5.61 -7.63
C MET A 474 9.91 -4.43 -6.78
N THR A 475 9.82 -4.61 -5.45
CA THR A 475 9.64 -3.49 -4.53
C THR A 475 10.78 -2.50 -4.74
N LYS A 476 10.44 -1.27 -5.17
CA LYS A 476 11.40 -0.17 -5.34
C LYS A 476 11.95 0.19 -3.95
N GLN A 477 13.26 0.06 -3.75
CA GLN A 477 14.00 0.39 -2.52
C GLN A 477 13.55 -0.39 -1.25
N PRO A 478 13.79 -1.72 -1.17
CA PRO A 478 13.47 -2.53 0.02
C PRO A 478 14.40 -2.21 1.21
N GLY A 479 13.93 -2.40 2.44
CA GLY A 479 14.80 -2.36 3.63
C GLY A 479 15.27 -0.96 4.06
N ASN A 480 16.24 -0.92 4.97
CA ASN A 480 16.73 0.32 5.57
C ASN A 480 17.69 1.07 4.63
N LEU A 481 17.25 2.23 4.15
CA LEU A 481 18.01 3.09 3.22
C LEU A 481 19.45 3.39 3.68
N ARG A 482 19.70 3.47 4.99
CA ARG A 482 21.04 3.82 5.51
C ARG A 482 22.10 2.75 5.20
N TRP A 483 21.73 1.48 5.12
CA TRP A 483 22.63 0.36 4.79
C TRP A 483 22.46 -0.10 3.33
N MET A 484 21.70 0.63 2.52
CA MET A 484 21.40 0.26 1.14
C MET A 484 22.56 0.54 0.21
N ALA A 485 22.83 -0.41 -0.69
CA ALA A 485 23.85 -0.25 -1.72
C ALA A 485 23.46 0.84 -2.75
N PRO A 486 24.42 1.64 -3.25
CA PRO A 486 24.19 2.71 -4.23
C PRO A 486 23.33 2.30 -5.42
N GLU A 487 23.65 1.15 -6.03
CA GLU A 487 23.00 0.70 -7.25
C GLU A 487 21.54 0.26 -7.05
N VAL A 488 21.20 -0.13 -5.82
CA VAL A 488 19.82 -0.42 -5.40
C VAL A 488 19.07 0.89 -5.18
N PHE A 489 19.72 1.88 -4.58
CA PHE A 489 19.14 3.19 -4.31
C PHE A 489 18.84 3.96 -5.60
N THR A 490 19.78 3.97 -6.56
CA THR A 490 19.65 4.68 -7.84
C THR A 490 18.84 3.92 -8.90
N GLN A 491 18.44 2.67 -8.62
CA GLN A 491 17.69 1.81 -9.55
C GLN A 491 18.43 1.57 -10.88
N CYS A 492 19.75 1.75 -10.92
CA CYS A 492 20.53 1.67 -12.16
C CYS A 492 20.86 0.23 -12.57
N THR A 493 20.86 -0.72 -11.64
CA THR A 493 21.14 -2.14 -11.92
C THR A 493 20.23 -3.08 -11.13
N ARG A 494 20.13 -4.33 -11.60
CA ARG A 494 19.37 -5.39 -10.91
C ARG A 494 20.05 -5.75 -9.59
N TYR A 495 19.25 -6.05 -8.56
CA TYR A 495 19.75 -6.47 -7.24
C TYR A 495 20.53 -7.79 -7.36
N THR A 496 21.79 -7.81 -6.93
CA THR A 496 22.62 -9.03 -6.87
C THR A 496 23.06 -9.31 -5.44
N ILE A 497 23.69 -10.47 -5.20
CA ILE A 497 24.32 -10.79 -3.91
C ILE A 497 25.35 -9.74 -3.45
N LYS A 498 25.90 -8.94 -4.37
CA LYS A 498 26.90 -7.90 -4.09
C LYS A 498 26.34 -6.68 -3.36
N ALA A 499 25.02 -6.48 -3.38
CA ALA A 499 24.40 -5.44 -2.57
C ALA A 499 24.37 -5.82 -1.08
N ASP A 500 24.18 -7.11 -0.75
CA ASP A 500 24.29 -7.59 0.64
C ASP A 500 25.73 -7.46 1.17
N VAL A 501 26.75 -7.66 0.31
CA VAL A 501 28.16 -7.45 0.66
C VAL A 501 28.44 -5.99 1.02
N PHE A 502 27.79 -5.05 0.33
CA PHE A 502 27.86 -3.62 0.65
C PHE A 502 27.23 -3.33 2.01
N SER A 503 26.02 -3.85 2.28
CA SER A 503 25.37 -3.70 3.58
C SER A 503 26.21 -4.30 4.71
N TYR A 504 26.85 -5.46 4.47
CA TYR A 504 27.76 -6.09 5.42
C TYR A 504 28.99 -5.21 5.72
N ALA A 505 29.57 -4.55 4.71
CA ALA A 505 30.70 -3.64 4.92
C ALA A 505 30.33 -2.47 5.85
N LEU A 506 29.12 -1.93 5.74
CA LEU A 506 28.61 -0.91 6.66
C LEU A 506 28.39 -1.46 8.07
N CYS A 507 27.81 -2.66 8.22
CA CYS A 507 27.65 -3.32 9.52
C CYS A 507 29.00 -3.62 10.18
N LEU A 508 30.01 -4.04 9.41
CA LEU A 508 31.36 -4.29 9.89
C LEU A 508 32.02 -3.00 10.37
N TRP A 509 31.90 -1.91 9.61
CA TRP A 509 32.41 -0.61 10.04
C TRP A 509 31.73 -0.14 11.34
N GLU A 510 30.41 -0.21 11.39
CA GLU A 510 29.59 0.14 12.57
C GLU A 510 29.98 -0.67 13.80
N LEU A 511 30.20 -1.98 13.66
CA LEU A 511 30.65 -2.84 14.74
C LEU A 511 32.05 -2.47 15.27
N LEU A 512 32.95 -2.06 14.37
CA LEU A 512 34.30 -1.68 14.74
C LEU A 512 34.36 -0.33 15.45
N THR A 513 33.61 0.65 14.96
CA THR A 513 33.60 2.02 15.48
C THR A 513 32.63 2.21 16.65
N GLY A 514 31.58 1.41 16.73
CA GLY A 514 30.44 1.64 17.63
C GLY A 514 29.56 2.82 17.19
N GLU A 515 29.71 3.29 15.95
CA GLU A 515 29.03 4.48 15.43
C GLU A 515 28.02 4.10 14.35
N ILE A 516 26.86 4.75 14.35
CA ILE A 516 25.87 4.59 13.28
C ILE A 516 26.44 5.19 11.98
N PRO A 517 26.42 4.47 10.83
CA PRO A 517 26.91 5.01 9.56
C PRO A 517 26.20 6.32 9.22
N PHE A 518 26.96 7.42 9.11
CA PHE A 518 26.43 8.77 8.90
C PHE A 518 25.38 9.17 9.97
N ALA A 519 25.68 8.95 11.26
CA ALA A 519 24.76 9.23 12.37
C ALA A 519 24.11 10.63 12.35
N HIS A 520 24.81 11.62 11.81
CA HIS A 520 24.35 13.01 11.68
C HIS A 520 23.34 13.25 10.54
N LEU A 521 23.16 12.29 9.63
CA LEU A 521 22.24 12.37 8.48
C LEU A 521 21.02 11.49 8.71
N LYS A 522 19.89 11.86 8.10
CA LYS A 522 18.73 10.96 7.95
C LYS A 522 19.07 9.81 6.98
N PRO A 523 18.41 8.63 7.07
CA PRO A 523 18.72 7.47 6.23
C PRO A 523 18.76 7.75 4.72
N ALA A 524 17.80 8.50 4.18
CA ALA A 524 17.75 8.85 2.76
C ALA A 524 18.91 9.77 2.32
N ALA A 525 19.34 10.69 3.19
CA ALA A 525 20.47 11.58 2.91
C ALA A 525 21.80 10.80 2.95
N ALA A 526 21.96 9.88 3.91
CA ALA A 526 23.12 8.98 3.96
C ALA A 526 23.20 8.09 2.69
N ALA A 527 22.06 7.55 2.25
CA ALA A 527 21.99 6.79 1.01
C ALA A 527 22.39 7.63 -0.21
N ALA A 528 21.87 8.85 -0.31
CA ALA A 528 22.19 9.79 -1.39
C ALA A 528 23.69 10.16 -1.41
N ASP A 529 24.30 10.43 -0.26
CA ASP A 529 25.75 10.72 -0.17
C ASP A 529 26.61 9.54 -0.62
N MET A 530 26.22 8.32 -0.24
CA MET A 530 26.91 7.12 -0.69
C MET A 530 26.74 6.86 -2.20
N ALA A 531 25.56 7.18 -2.74
CA ALA A 531 25.18 6.89 -4.11
C ALA A 531 25.70 7.92 -5.12
N TYR A 532 25.44 9.21 -4.88
CA TYR A 532 25.72 10.29 -5.82
C TYR A 532 27.04 11.00 -5.56
N HIS A 533 27.46 11.06 -4.29
CA HIS A 533 28.71 11.74 -3.91
C HIS A 533 29.85 10.76 -3.62
N HIS A 534 29.60 9.45 -3.70
CA HIS A 534 30.56 8.37 -3.43
C HIS A 534 31.24 8.48 -2.05
N ILE A 535 30.57 9.13 -1.09
CA ILE A 535 31.09 9.30 0.27
C ILE A 535 30.95 7.96 1.02
N ARG A 536 31.90 7.63 1.89
CA ARG A 536 31.86 6.47 2.78
C ARG A 536 32.18 6.89 4.22
N PRO A 537 31.74 6.11 5.22
CA PRO A 537 32.15 6.34 6.60
C PRO A 537 33.69 6.38 6.74
N PRO A 538 34.24 7.25 7.60
CA PRO A 538 35.67 7.42 7.72
C PRO A 538 36.34 6.17 8.29
N ILE A 539 37.41 5.68 7.64
CA ILE A 539 38.24 4.59 8.16
C ILE A 539 39.37 5.21 8.99
N GLY A 540 39.27 5.10 10.31
CA GLY A 540 40.32 5.56 11.23
C GLY A 540 41.58 4.69 11.19
N TYR A 541 42.73 5.28 11.53
CA TYR A 541 44.03 4.57 11.60
C TYR A 541 44.08 3.42 12.61
N SER A 542 43.13 3.36 13.55
CA SER A 542 43.00 2.29 14.55
C SER A 542 42.40 1.00 13.99
N ILE A 543 41.79 1.02 12.80
CA ILE A 543 41.23 -0.18 12.16
C ILE A 543 42.37 -1.01 11.54
N PRO A 544 42.49 -2.32 11.86
CA PRO A 544 43.52 -3.17 11.27
C PRO A 544 43.49 -3.19 9.73
N LYS A 545 44.68 -3.13 9.10
CA LYS A 545 44.82 -3.08 7.63
C LYS A 545 44.05 -4.16 6.85
N PRO A 546 44.00 -5.43 7.28
CA PRO A 546 43.21 -6.45 6.58
C PRO A 546 41.72 -6.10 6.55
N ILE A 547 41.21 -5.52 7.64
CA ILE A 547 39.81 -5.14 7.79
C ILE A 547 39.52 -3.87 6.98
N SER A 548 40.42 -2.88 6.99
CA SER A 548 40.27 -1.69 6.14
C SER A 548 40.23 -2.06 4.66
N ALA A 549 41.03 -3.04 4.23
CA ALA A 549 41.00 -3.55 2.86
C ALA A 549 39.67 -4.24 2.52
N LEU A 550 39.10 -5.00 3.46
CA LEU A 550 37.76 -5.60 3.30
C LEU A 550 36.68 -4.52 3.19
N LEU A 551 36.70 -3.48 4.03
CA LEU A 551 35.75 -2.37 3.95
C LEU A 551 35.81 -1.69 2.58
N MET A 552 37.01 -1.31 2.14
CA MET A 552 37.23 -0.62 0.86
C MET A 552 36.74 -1.42 -0.34
N ARG A 553 36.89 -2.75 -0.31
CA ARG A 553 36.37 -3.64 -1.35
C ARG A 553 34.86 -3.84 -1.22
N GLY A 554 34.38 -4.14 -0.02
CA GLY A 554 33.00 -4.50 0.25
C GLY A 554 32.00 -3.37 -0.05
N TRP A 555 32.37 -2.11 0.18
CA TRP A 555 31.51 -0.96 -0.16
C TRP A 555 31.92 -0.23 -1.46
N ASN A 556 32.66 -0.90 -2.34
CA ASN A 556 33.09 -0.31 -3.61
C ASN A 556 31.86 0.13 -4.43
N ALA A 557 31.95 1.22 -5.20
CA ALA A 557 30.83 1.66 -6.05
C ALA A 557 30.48 0.61 -7.12
N CYS A 558 31.48 -0.12 -7.64
CA CYS A 558 31.32 -1.19 -8.62
C CYS A 558 30.96 -2.53 -7.92
N PRO A 559 29.77 -3.11 -8.12
CA PRO A 559 29.34 -4.34 -7.47
C PRO A 559 30.27 -5.54 -7.71
N GLU A 560 30.87 -5.62 -8.89
CA GLU A 560 31.73 -6.74 -9.33
C GLU A 560 33.05 -6.80 -8.53
N VAL A 561 33.46 -5.69 -7.93
CA VAL A 561 34.68 -5.59 -7.12
C VAL A 561 34.45 -6.06 -5.67
N ARG A 562 33.19 -6.13 -5.24
CA ARG A 562 32.80 -6.42 -3.85
C ARG A 562 32.99 -7.88 -3.50
#